data_AF-A0A146AVW9-F1
#
_entry.id   AF-A0A146AVW9-F1
#
_cell.length_a   1.000
_cell.length_b   1.000
_cell.length_c   1.000
_cell.angle_alpha   90.00
_cell.angle_beta   90.00
_cell.angle_gamma   90.00
#
_symmetry.space_group_name_H-M   'P 1'
#
loop_
_entity.id
_entity.type
_entity.pdbx_description
1 polymer ?
#
loop_
_entity_poly.entity_id
_entity_poly.type
_entity_poly.pdbx_seq_one_letter_code
_entity_poly.pdbx_strand_id
1 'polypeptide(L)'
;MLINVLLLAVLTAYYLRIVRLHGRENVLAPKSFYAGINLLRITPYMASVLADPDVVDVRVRQAIGAVNLNEVLTVYLACELLGAVVFFSLWRGRSADWTGRPSLRPAASFRPGLPTIGVLVCLGLALVGLRVQAAGGLGFLLANLALRAEITAGYGFLVTPAYACFALAVVAGAQRLASARTPSNWALFLGVMLVGAVGMSLFGGRKDSLLLGATALVAHAYFVRPLRWSSPVFPIAFLAVVVYTYFLGAARQLGGLDSVSADPASVLLDGLQNLSAFFKTVSYVDTYLFIVAHFQQAEYWWLSVFQSFPASFVPSLLYPDKPPVDEGVYIRTLLEGQFLTPPAPARVLYPSSLPPETLGNGYAAFGVPGVAAFFAVKAWFFRRAFRIRLRQWQALPLVFLVCFAYNFQVSPLRFVQLTQLLLICCACNVLIRLFRSARR
;
A
#
# COMPACT_ATOMS: atom_id res chain seq x y z
N MET A 1 6.43 18.86 24.19
CA MET A 1 5.94 17.48 24.40
C MET A 1 4.45 17.39 24.70
N LEU A 2 3.89 18.09 25.70
CA LEU A 2 2.46 18.00 26.03
C LEU A 2 1.52 18.27 24.83
N ILE A 3 1.82 19.28 24.02
CA ILE A 3 1.06 19.61 22.79
C ILE A 3 1.05 18.43 21.81
N ASN A 4 2.19 17.76 21.61
CA ASN A 4 2.30 16.62 20.70
C ASN A 4 1.48 15.42 21.18
N VAL A 5 1.51 15.14 22.48
CA VAL A 5 0.67 14.09 23.09
C VAL A 5 -0.81 14.40 22.87
N LEU A 6 -1.22 15.65 23.08
CA LEU A 6 -2.59 16.09 22.85
C LEU A 6 -3.00 15.96 21.36
N LEU A 7 -2.15 16.42 20.43
CA LEU A 7 -2.41 16.31 18.99
C LEU A 7 -2.54 14.85 18.56
N LEU A 8 -1.64 13.96 19.03
CA LEU A 8 -1.72 12.52 18.74
C LEU A 8 -3.00 11.90 19.33
N ALA A 9 -3.39 12.29 20.55
CA ALA A 9 -4.60 11.82 21.18
C ALA A 9 -5.85 12.25 20.40
N VAL A 10 -5.91 13.52 19.97
CA VAL A 10 -7.00 14.06 19.14
C VAL A 10 -7.07 13.35 17.79
N LEU A 11 -5.92 13.17 17.11
CA LEU A 11 -5.84 12.46 15.83
C LEU A 11 -6.31 11.00 15.97
N THR A 12 -5.86 10.31 17.02
CA THR A 12 -6.24 8.92 17.31
C THR A 12 -7.74 8.83 17.61
N ALA A 13 -8.26 9.71 18.46
CA ALA A 13 -9.69 9.78 18.76
C ALA A 13 -10.53 10.07 17.51
N TYR A 14 -10.04 10.92 16.61
CA TYR A 14 -10.69 11.24 15.35
C TYR A 14 -10.76 10.00 14.43
N TYR A 15 -9.65 9.29 14.21
CA TYR A 15 -9.65 8.05 13.43
C TYR A 15 -10.53 6.96 14.08
N LEU A 16 -10.45 6.77 15.40
CA LEU A 16 -11.31 5.83 16.14
C LEU A 16 -12.80 6.18 15.98
N ARG A 17 -13.16 7.46 16.00
CA ARG A 17 -14.52 7.92 15.74
C ARG A 17 -14.97 7.53 14.34
N ILE A 18 -14.16 7.78 13.31
CA ILE A 18 -14.49 7.41 11.92
C ILE A 18 -14.67 5.90 11.77
N VAL A 19 -13.75 5.12 12.34
CA VAL A 19 -13.81 3.65 12.41
C VAL A 19 -15.11 3.18 13.07
N ARG A 20 -15.45 3.71 14.24
CA ARG A 20 -16.65 3.29 14.99
C ARG A 20 -17.94 3.71 14.30
N LEU A 21 -17.97 4.87 13.64
CA LEU A 21 -19.16 5.36 12.96
C LEU A 21 -19.45 4.57 11.68
N HIS A 22 -18.44 4.28 10.87
CA HIS A 22 -18.62 3.65 9.56
C HIS A 22 -18.38 2.13 9.56
N GLY A 23 -17.78 1.59 10.63
CA GLY A 23 -17.40 0.18 10.75
C GLY A 23 -18.38 -0.69 11.56
N ARG A 24 -19.55 -0.16 11.97
CA ARG A 24 -20.50 -0.89 12.84
C ARG A 24 -21.00 -2.19 12.22
N GLU A 25 -21.38 -2.14 10.95
CA GLU A 25 -21.90 -3.30 10.22
C GLU A 25 -20.78 -4.15 9.60
N ASN A 26 -19.77 -3.46 9.07
CA ASN A 26 -18.60 -4.08 8.45
C ASN A 26 -17.37 -3.19 8.70
N VAL A 27 -16.39 -3.73 9.41
CA VAL A 27 -15.13 -3.05 9.72
C VAL A 27 -14.38 -2.63 8.46
N LEU A 28 -14.52 -3.41 7.39
CA LEU A 28 -13.86 -3.18 6.10
C LEU A 28 -14.66 -2.25 5.18
N ALA A 29 -15.66 -1.53 5.69
CA ALA A 29 -16.27 -0.43 4.94
C ALA A 29 -15.21 0.63 4.59
N PRO A 30 -15.27 1.30 3.43
CA PRO A 30 -14.13 2.06 2.87
C PRO A 30 -13.54 3.09 3.82
N LYS A 31 -14.38 3.92 4.45
CA LYS A 31 -13.94 4.95 5.41
C LYS A 31 -13.34 4.33 6.68
N SER A 32 -13.97 3.28 7.20
CA SER A 32 -13.49 2.56 8.38
C SER A 32 -12.15 1.86 8.10
N PHE A 33 -12.04 1.19 6.95
CA PHE A 33 -10.82 0.54 6.50
C PHE A 33 -9.67 1.53 6.32
N TYR A 34 -9.91 2.65 5.62
CA TYR A 34 -8.91 3.70 5.42
C TYR A 34 -8.49 4.32 6.77
N ALA A 35 -9.43 4.66 7.65
CA ALA A 35 -9.13 5.19 8.98
C ALA A 35 -8.35 4.17 9.83
N GLY A 36 -8.73 2.90 9.80
CA GLY A 36 -8.04 1.82 10.53
C GLY A 36 -6.60 1.61 10.07
N ILE A 37 -6.33 1.68 8.77
CA ILE A 37 -4.95 1.62 8.24
C ILE A 37 -4.12 2.80 8.72
N ASN A 38 -4.66 4.03 8.66
CA ASN A 38 -3.91 5.21 9.12
C ASN A 38 -3.66 5.17 10.62
N LEU A 39 -4.63 4.71 11.42
CA LEU A 39 -4.46 4.49 12.85
C LEU A 39 -3.32 3.48 13.12
N LEU A 40 -3.28 2.36 12.40
CA LEU A 40 -2.21 1.37 12.52
C LEU A 40 -0.84 1.90 12.11
N ARG A 41 -0.77 2.73 11.06
CA ARG A 41 0.48 3.27 10.51
C ARG A 41 1.06 4.41 11.34
N ILE A 42 0.22 5.25 11.93
CA ILE A 42 0.66 6.51 12.58
C ILE A 42 0.72 6.33 14.10
N THR A 43 -0.36 5.88 14.73
CA THR A 43 -0.54 6.00 16.18
C THR A 43 0.52 5.24 16.99
N PRO A 44 0.76 3.93 16.76
CA PRO A 44 1.69 3.18 17.60
C PRO A 44 3.12 3.69 17.50
N TYR A 45 3.59 3.93 16.27
CA TYR A 45 4.96 4.39 16.06
C TYR A 45 5.18 5.80 16.59
N MET A 46 4.23 6.72 16.36
CA MET A 46 4.33 8.07 16.90
C MET A 46 4.25 8.08 18.44
N ALA A 47 3.46 7.21 19.05
CA ALA A 47 3.46 7.04 20.49
C ALA A 47 4.84 6.58 21.01
N SER A 48 5.51 5.67 20.30
CA SER A 48 6.89 5.28 20.60
C SER A 48 7.86 6.45 20.47
N VAL A 49 7.76 7.26 19.40
CA VAL A 49 8.62 8.44 19.20
C VAL A 49 8.43 9.50 20.29
N LEU A 50 7.20 9.70 20.77
CA LEU A 50 6.92 10.65 21.86
C LEU A 50 7.39 10.14 23.23
N ALA A 51 7.42 8.82 23.43
CA ALA A 51 7.93 8.21 24.65
C ALA A 51 9.48 8.15 24.65
N ASP A 52 10.05 7.83 23.51
CA ASP A 52 11.49 7.72 23.28
C ASP A 52 11.86 8.26 21.87
N PRO A 53 12.37 9.50 21.79
CA PRO A 53 12.85 10.07 20.54
C PRO A 53 13.97 9.26 19.85
N ASP A 54 14.68 8.40 20.58
CA ASP A 54 15.80 7.63 20.04
C ASP A 54 15.35 6.49 19.11
N VAL A 55 14.05 6.24 19.02
CA VAL A 55 13.43 5.30 18.08
C VAL A 55 13.41 5.83 16.63
N VAL A 56 13.47 7.15 16.43
CA VAL A 56 13.54 7.79 15.10
C VAL A 56 14.82 7.37 14.39
N ASP A 57 14.77 7.11 13.08
CA ASP A 57 15.98 6.79 12.30
C ASP A 57 17.11 7.81 12.52
N VAL A 58 18.32 7.31 12.73
CA VAL A 58 19.48 8.14 13.06
C VAL A 58 19.78 9.16 11.97
N ARG A 59 19.61 8.81 10.68
CA ARG A 59 19.82 9.74 9.57
C ARG A 59 18.78 10.85 9.58
N VAL A 60 17.53 10.51 9.87
CA VAL A 60 16.44 11.50 10.00
C VAL A 60 16.70 12.42 11.19
N ARG A 61 17.12 11.87 12.33
CA ARG A 61 17.46 12.68 13.52
C ARG A 61 18.63 13.63 13.25
N GLN A 62 19.67 13.14 12.58
CA GLN A 62 20.82 13.95 12.17
C GLN A 62 20.42 15.05 11.18
N ALA A 63 19.56 14.73 10.20
CA ALA A 63 19.07 15.69 9.22
C ALA A 63 18.11 16.73 9.82
N ILE A 64 17.34 16.36 10.84
CA ILE A 64 16.55 17.32 11.64
C ILE A 64 17.51 18.27 12.39
N GLY A 65 18.67 17.76 12.82
CA GLY A 65 19.81 18.58 13.26
C GLY A 65 19.44 19.61 14.33
N ALA A 66 19.70 20.89 14.03
CA ALA A 66 19.45 22.04 14.89
C ALA A 66 17.98 22.46 15.02
N VAL A 67 17.06 21.88 14.23
CA VAL A 67 15.62 22.11 14.41
C VAL A 67 15.17 21.39 15.67
N ASN A 68 14.39 22.07 16.51
CA ASN A 68 13.81 21.44 17.68
C ASN A 68 12.87 20.31 17.23
N LEU A 69 13.25 19.05 17.45
CA LEU A 69 12.43 17.88 17.09
C LEU A 69 10.98 18.02 17.58
N ASN A 70 10.79 18.65 18.74
CA ASN A 70 9.45 18.91 19.29
C ASN A 70 8.59 19.81 18.38
N GLU A 71 9.20 20.78 17.70
CA GLU A 71 8.54 21.65 16.71
C GLU A 71 8.17 20.87 15.44
N VAL A 72 9.10 20.10 14.88
CA VAL A 72 8.86 19.23 13.71
C VAL A 72 7.69 18.27 13.98
N LEU A 73 7.69 17.64 15.17
CA LEU A 73 6.62 16.75 15.61
C LEU A 73 5.28 17.50 15.70
N THR A 74 5.28 18.74 16.21
CA THR A 74 4.07 19.57 16.32
C THR A 74 3.50 19.86 14.94
N VAL A 75 4.34 20.32 14.00
CA VAL A 75 3.93 20.66 12.63
C VAL A 75 3.43 19.41 11.88
N TYR A 76 4.15 18.29 11.99
CA TYR A 76 3.73 17.03 11.38
C TYR A 76 2.37 16.56 11.90
N LEU A 77 2.17 16.50 13.23
CA LEU A 77 0.91 16.06 13.83
C LEU A 77 -0.25 17.00 13.50
N ALA A 78 0.01 18.30 13.46
CA ALA A 78 -0.98 19.29 13.02
C ALA A 78 -1.36 19.10 11.55
N CYS A 79 -0.39 18.85 10.67
CA CYS A 79 -0.61 18.54 9.25
C CYS A 79 -1.41 17.25 9.05
N GLU A 80 -1.08 16.17 9.78
CA GLU A 80 -1.84 14.92 9.74
C GLU A 80 -3.29 15.11 10.19
N LEU A 81 -3.50 15.84 11.29
CA LEU A 81 -4.85 16.14 11.77
C LEU A 81 -5.63 17.00 10.78
N LEU A 82 -5.03 18.06 10.25
CA LEU A 82 -5.63 18.90 9.21
C LEU A 82 -6.00 18.08 7.98
N GLY A 83 -5.06 17.28 7.47
CA GLY A 83 -5.25 16.40 6.33
C GLY A 83 -6.39 15.40 6.54
N ALA A 84 -6.44 14.75 7.70
CA ALA A 84 -7.51 13.83 8.07
C ALA A 84 -8.88 14.52 8.13
N VAL A 85 -8.95 15.71 8.76
CA VAL A 85 -10.18 16.50 8.85
C VAL A 85 -10.67 16.92 7.47
N VAL A 86 -9.80 17.50 6.64
CA VAL A 86 -10.12 17.90 5.26
C VAL A 86 -10.58 16.69 4.44
N PHE A 87 -9.86 15.57 4.53
CA PHE A 87 -10.16 14.39 3.75
C PHE A 87 -11.55 13.82 4.04
N PHE A 88 -11.85 13.55 5.30
CA PHE A 88 -13.14 12.95 5.67
C PHE A 88 -14.30 13.95 5.60
N SER A 89 -14.04 15.25 5.81
CA SER A 89 -15.07 16.28 5.66
C SER A 89 -15.48 16.49 4.20
N LEU A 90 -14.58 16.28 3.24
CA LEU A 90 -14.88 16.37 1.81
C LEU A 90 -15.34 15.03 1.21
N TRP A 91 -14.98 13.90 1.83
CA TRP A 91 -15.49 12.57 1.47
C TRP A 91 -16.91 12.32 2.04
N ARG A 92 -17.83 13.28 1.82
CA ARG A 92 -19.25 13.18 2.21
C ARG A 92 -20.11 12.43 1.18
N GLY A 93 -21.07 11.66 1.69
CA GLY A 93 -22.14 11.02 0.92
C GLY A 93 -22.37 9.54 1.27
N ARG A 94 -23.65 9.10 1.27
CA ARG A 94 -24.06 7.70 1.52
C ARG A 94 -23.56 6.71 0.46
N SER A 95 -23.29 7.18 -0.77
CA SER A 95 -22.74 6.33 -1.83
C SER A 95 -21.29 5.87 -1.57
N ALA A 96 -20.62 6.44 -0.57
CA ALA A 96 -19.24 6.08 -0.19
C ALA A 96 -19.17 4.96 0.86
N ASP A 97 -20.31 4.60 1.43
CA ASP A 97 -20.37 3.58 2.47
C ASP A 97 -20.85 2.30 1.80
N TRP A 98 -20.06 1.22 1.89
CA TRP A 98 -20.51 -0.15 1.53
C TRP A 98 -21.57 -0.67 2.52
N THR A 99 -22.34 0.23 3.12
CA THR A 99 -23.43 -0.02 4.05
C THR A 99 -24.63 -0.44 3.23
N GLY A 100 -24.60 -1.70 2.85
CA GLY A 100 -25.73 -2.46 2.37
C GLY A 100 -25.42 -3.89 2.72
N ARG A 101 -26.37 -4.59 3.35
CA ARG A 101 -26.32 -6.05 3.54
C ARG A 101 -25.78 -6.69 2.24
N PRO A 102 -24.97 -7.76 2.30
CA PRO A 102 -24.59 -8.53 1.12
C PRO A 102 -25.84 -9.21 0.54
N SER A 103 -26.71 -8.45 -0.12
CA SER A 103 -27.96 -8.93 -0.72
C SER A 103 -27.75 -9.30 -2.18
N LEU A 104 -26.58 -9.01 -2.74
CA LEU A 104 -26.16 -9.56 -4.02
C LEU A 104 -25.51 -10.91 -3.77
N ARG A 105 -26.32 -11.95 -3.46
CA ARG A 105 -25.91 -13.29 -3.91
C ARG A 105 -25.60 -13.10 -5.40
N PRO A 106 -24.37 -13.35 -5.86
CA PRO A 106 -24.12 -13.32 -7.30
C PRO A 106 -25.19 -14.23 -7.92
N ALA A 107 -25.96 -13.71 -8.87
CA ALA A 107 -26.96 -14.50 -9.56
C ALA A 107 -26.30 -15.83 -9.97
N ALA A 108 -26.98 -16.96 -9.82
CA ALA A 108 -26.41 -18.28 -10.08
C ALA A 108 -25.74 -18.38 -11.46
N SER A 109 -26.19 -17.56 -12.42
CA SER A 109 -25.65 -17.35 -13.76
C SER A 109 -24.23 -16.74 -13.83
N PHE A 110 -23.64 -16.31 -12.72
CA PHE A 110 -22.39 -15.55 -12.71
C PHE A 110 -21.26 -16.13 -11.86
N ARG A 111 -21.33 -17.41 -11.48
CA ARG A 111 -20.20 -18.14 -10.86
C ARG A 111 -18.99 -18.11 -11.81
N PRO A 112 -17.83 -17.52 -11.42
CA PRO A 112 -16.63 -17.66 -12.23
C PRO A 112 -16.26 -19.14 -12.35
N GLY A 113 -15.97 -19.58 -13.57
CA GLY A 113 -15.52 -20.95 -13.81
C GLY A 113 -14.13 -21.16 -13.23
N LEU A 114 -13.85 -22.37 -12.73
CA LEU A 114 -12.48 -22.77 -12.34
C LEU A 114 -11.43 -22.44 -13.41
N PRO A 115 -11.72 -22.58 -14.73
CA PRO A 115 -10.76 -22.25 -15.77
C PRO A 115 -10.40 -20.76 -15.81
N THR A 116 -11.35 -19.86 -15.49
CA THR A 116 -11.06 -18.43 -15.40
C THR A 116 -10.07 -18.14 -14.26
N ILE A 117 -10.26 -18.77 -13.11
CA ILE A 117 -9.37 -18.62 -11.96
C ILE A 117 -8.00 -19.21 -12.31
N GLY A 118 -7.96 -20.40 -12.93
CA GLY A 118 -6.74 -21.05 -13.39
C GLY A 118 -5.94 -20.19 -14.36
N VAL A 119 -6.58 -19.63 -15.39
CA VAL A 119 -5.93 -18.74 -16.37
C VAL A 119 -5.33 -17.50 -15.70
N LEU A 120 -6.05 -16.86 -14.77
CA LEU A 120 -5.53 -15.70 -14.05
C LEU A 120 -4.33 -16.06 -13.17
N VAL A 121 -4.37 -17.19 -12.47
CA VAL A 121 -3.24 -17.68 -11.66
C VAL A 121 -2.05 -18.02 -12.53
N CYS A 122 -2.24 -18.75 -13.63
CA CYS A 122 -1.19 -19.09 -14.58
C CYS A 122 -0.56 -17.83 -15.20
N LEU A 123 -1.35 -16.84 -15.58
CA LEU A 123 -0.84 -15.57 -16.10
C LEU A 123 -0.04 -14.80 -15.05
N GLY A 124 -0.54 -14.75 -13.81
CA GLY A 124 0.19 -14.14 -12.68
C GLY A 124 1.53 -14.83 -12.42
N LEU A 125 1.55 -16.16 -12.42
CA LEU A 125 2.77 -16.96 -12.24
C LEU A 125 3.72 -16.81 -13.43
N ALA A 126 3.22 -16.73 -14.66
CA ALA A 126 4.06 -16.50 -15.84
C ALA A 126 4.76 -15.13 -15.75
N LEU A 127 4.05 -14.08 -15.35
CA LEU A 127 4.64 -12.74 -15.15
C LEU A 127 5.68 -12.73 -14.02
N VAL A 128 5.41 -13.45 -12.93
CA VAL A 128 6.40 -13.66 -11.85
C VAL A 128 7.62 -14.41 -12.38
N GLY A 129 7.42 -15.49 -13.17
CA GLY A 129 8.50 -16.27 -13.77
C GLY A 129 9.36 -15.47 -14.73
N LEU A 130 8.76 -14.65 -15.60
CA LEU A 130 9.46 -13.72 -16.48
C LEU A 130 10.31 -12.74 -15.68
N ARG A 131 9.77 -12.20 -14.58
CA ARG A 131 10.52 -11.31 -13.69
C ARG A 131 11.67 -12.03 -12.98
N VAL A 132 11.48 -13.28 -12.56
CA VAL A 132 12.55 -14.11 -11.96
C VAL A 132 13.66 -14.37 -12.99
N GLN A 133 13.31 -14.70 -14.23
CA GLN A 133 14.30 -14.91 -15.30
C GLN A 133 15.07 -13.62 -15.61
N ALA A 134 14.38 -12.49 -15.72
CA ALA A 134 15.01 -11.18 -15.96
C ALA A 134 15.94 -10.74 -14.80
N ALA A 135 15.69 -11.24 -13.59
CA ALA A 135 16.53 -10.99 -12.42
C ALA A 135 17.74 -11.93 -12.30
N GLY A 136 17.98 -12.84 -13.26
CA GLY A 136 19.09 -13.80 -13.22
C GLY A 136 18.73 -15.17 -12.62
N GLY A 137 17.44 -15.44 -12.40
CA GLY A 137 16.93 -16.71 -11.88
C GLY A 137 16.67 -16.71 -10.38
N LEU A 138 15.95 -17.73 -9.90
CA LEU A 138 15.49 -17.80 -8.51
C LEU A 138 16.65 -17.94 -7.51
N GLY A 139 17.64 -18.79 -7.83
CA GLY A 139 18.80 -19.00 -6.96
C GLY A 139 19.62 -17.73 -6.77
N PHE A 140 19.89 -17.01 -7.87
CA PHE A 140 20.57 -15.71 -7.83
C PHE A 140 19.79 -14.69 -6.99
N LEU A 141 18.48 -14.64 -7.17
CA LEU A 141 17.62 -13.71 -6.46
C LEU A 141 17.58 -13.97 -4.94
N LEU A 142 17.49 -15.24 -4.53
CA LEU A 142 17.49 -15.62 -3.12
C LEU A 142 18.84 -15.34 -2.48
N ALA A 143 19.95 -15.68 -3.15
CA ALA A 143 21.30 -15.40 -2.66
C ALA A 143 21.58 -13.89 -2.50
N ASN A 144 20.92 -13.04 -3.29
CA ASN A 144 21.12 -11.59 -3.30
C ASN A 144 19.88 -10.81 -2.82
N LEU A 145 19.08 -11.38 -1.91
CA LEU A 145 17.84 -10.74 -1.46
C LEU A 145 18.06 -9.36 -0.81
N ALA A 146 19.25 -9.11 -0.27
CA ALA A 146 19.69 -7.81 0.23
C ALA A 146 19.78 -6.74 -0.88
N LEU A 147 20.24 -7.11 -2.08
CA LEU A 147 20.44 -6.23 -3.24
C LEU A 147 19.24 -6.16 -4.19
N ARG A 148 18.10 -6.72 -3.79
CA ARG A 148 16.90 -6.84 -4.63
C ARG A 148 16.43 -5.53 -5.28
N ALA A 149 16.65 -4.38 -4.64
CA ALA A 149 16.14 -3.10 -5.13
C ALA A 149 16.86 -2.72 -6.43
N GLU A 150 18.17 -3.00 -6.49
CA GLU A 150 19.01 -2.84 -7.67
C GLU A 150 18.69 -3.92 -8.70
N ILE A 151 18.62 -5.20 -8.28
CA ILE A 151 18.35 -6.33 -9.18
C ILE A 151 16.98 -6.21 -9.86
N THR A 152 15.98 -5.66 -9.16
CA THR A 152 14.63 -5.54 -9.68
C THR A 152 14.30 -4.16 -10.25
N ALA A 153 15.29 -3.25 -10.29
CA ALA A 153 15.14 -1.95 -10.91
C ALA A 153 14.73 -2.09 -12.38
N GLY A 154 13.81 -1.26 -12.85
CA GLY A 154 13.30 -1.31 -14.23
C GLY A 154 12.21 -2.35 -14.49
N TYR A 155 12.04 -3.39 -13.66
CA TYR A 155 11.00 -4.43 -13.85
C TYR A 155 9.67 -4.12 -13.16
N GLY A 156 9.48 -2.89 -12.67
CA GLY A 156 8.25 -2.47 -11.99
C GLY A 156 6.98 -2.67 -12.83
N PHE A 157 7.09 -2.59 -14.17
CA PHE A 157 5.98 -2.79 -15.09
C PHE A 157 5.41 -4.22 -15.09
N LEU A 158 6.15 -5.22 -14.58
CA LEU A 158 5.65 -6.60 -14.44
C LEU A 158 4.92 -6.84 -13.12
N VAL A 159 5.17 -6.01 -12.10
CA VAL A 159 4.65 -6.18 -10.74
C VAL A 159 3.15 -5.91 -10.68
N THR A 160 2.71 -4.77 -11.21
CA THR A 160 1.29 -4.37 -11.20
C THR A 160 0.41 -5.35 -12.00
N PRO A 161 0.81 -5.83 -13.20
CA PRO A 161 0.07 -6.88 -13.89
C PRO A 161 -0.02 -8.20 -13.14
N ALA A 162 1.07 -8.68 -12.56
CA ALA A 162 1.08 -9.92 -11.79
C ALA A 162 0.12 -9.83 -10.60
N TYR A 163 0.21 -8.72 -9.85
CA TYR A 163 -0.70 -8.44 -8.74
C TYR A 163 -2.17 -8.39 -9.20
N ALA A 164 -2.48 -7.69 -10.30
CA ALA A 164 -3.84 -7.57 -10.81
C ALA A 164 -4.44 -8.95 -11.14
N CYS A 165 -3.65 -9.84 -11.75
CA CYS A 165 -4.08 -11.21 -12.05
C CYS A 165 -4.43 -11.99 -10.79
N PHE A 166 -3.53 -11.99 -9.78
CA PHE A 166 -3.80 -12.66 -8.51
C PHE A 166 -4.97 -12.04 -7.75
N ALA A 167 -5.08 -10.71 -7.71
CA ALA A 167 -6.17 -10.01 -7.05
C ALA A 167 -7.53 -10.35 -7.68
N LEU A 168 -7.62 -10.38 -9.02
CA LEU A 168 -8.83 -10.81 -9.73
C LEU A 168 -9.15 -12.28 -9.45
N ALA A 169 -8.14 -13.16 -9.40
CA ALA A 169 -8.32 -14.57 -9.07
C ALA A 169 -8.82 -14.77 -7.63
N VAL A 170 -8.29 -14.03 -6.66
CA VAL A 170 -8.74 -14.02 -5.26
C VAL A 170 -10.20 -13.58 -5.17
N VAL A 171 -10.58 -12.51 -5.87
CA VAL A 171 -11.97 -12.05 -5.86
C VAL A 171 -12.90 -13.08 -6.52
N ALA A 172 -12.50 -13.68 -7.64
CA ALA A 172 -13.26 -14.75 -8.28
C ALA A 172 -13.42 -15.97 -7.35
N GLY A 173 -12.37 -16.33 -6.59
CA GLY A 173 -12.42 -17.34 -5.54
C GLY A 173 -13.43 -17.01 -4.45
N ALA A 174 -13.43 -15.77 -3.94
CA ALA A 174 -14.39 -15.31 -2.94
C ALA A 174 -15.85 -15.37 -3.43
N GLN A 175 -16.10 -14.99 -4.69
CA GLN A 175 -17.43 -15.09 -5.31
C GLN A 175 -17.91 -16.55 -5.42
N ARG A 176 -17.00 -17.46 -5.77
CA ARG A 176 -17.30 -18.89 -5.81
C ARG A 176 -17.61 -19.44 -4.42
N LEU A 177 -16.82 -19.06 -3.43
CA LEU A 177 -17.04 -19.40 -2.01
C LEU A 177 -18.39 -18.88 -1.50
N ALA A 178 -18.77 -17.65 -1.86
CA ALA A 178 -20.08 -17.09 -1.54
C ALA A 178 -21.24 -17.88 -2.17
N SER A 179 -21.00 -18.48 -3.35
CA SER A 179 -22.01 -19.26 -4.08
C SER A 179 -22.21 -20.66 -3.52
N ALA A 180 -21.16 -21.27 -2.95
CA ALA A 180 -21.21 -22.56 -2.28
C ALA A 180 -20.07 -22.68 -1.26
N ARG A 181 -20.39 -22.78 0.03
CA ARG A 181 -19.41 -22.79 1.13
C ARG A 181 -18.80 -24.17 1.40
N THR A 182 -18.42 -24.87 0.34
CA THR A 182 -17.78 -26.19 0.40
C THR A 182 -16.31 -26.08 0.78
N PRO A 183 -15.70 -27.09 1.45
CA PRO A 183 -14.27 -27.11 1.77
C PRO A 183 -13.35 -26.88 0.55
N SER A 184 -13.71 -27.44 -0.61
CA SER A 184 -12.96 -27.24 -1.87
C SER A 184 -12.89 -25.77 -2.29
N ASN A 185 -13.98 -25.01 -2.14
CA ASN A 185 -13.99 -23.58 -2.48
C ASN A 185 -13.21 -22.74 -1.46
N TRP A 186 -13.17 -23.14 -0.19
CA TRP A 186 -12.28 -22.55 0.81
C TRP A 186 -10.82 -22.81 0.47
N ALA A 187 -10.45 -24.05 0.16
CA ALA A 187 -9.11 -24.44 -0.25
C ALA A 187 -8.67 -23.69 -1.51
N LEU A 188 -9.55 -23.53 -2.49
CA LEU A 188 -9.28 -22.73 -3.69
C LEU A 188 -9.03 -21.26 -3.34
N PHE A 189 -9.91 -20.62 -2.56
CA PHE A 189 -9.79 -19.21 -2.19
C PHE A 189 -8.49 -18.94 -1.43
N LEU A 190 -8.20 -19.76 -0.41
CA LEU A 190 -6.97 -19.63 0.39
C LEU A 190 -5.72 -20.01 -0.41
N GLY A 191 -5.80 -21.05 -1.25
CA GLY A 191 -4.69 -21.49 -2.11
C GLY A 191 -4.31 -20.43 -3.13
N VAL A 192 -5.27 -19.80 -3.80
CA VAL A 192 -5.00 -18.69 -4.74
C VAL A 192 -4.37 -17.50 -4.01
N MET A 193 -4.89 -17.14 -2.83
CA MET A 193 -4.31 -16.07 -2.01
C MET A 193 -2.87 -16.40 -1.61
N LEU A 194 -2.60 -17.63 -1.16
CA LEU A 194 -1.28 -18.06 -0.72
C LEU A 194 -0.27 -18.10 -1.87
N VAL A 195 -0.64 -18.69 -3.01
CA VAL A 195 0.20 -18.74 -4.23
C VAL A 195 0.53 -17.32 -4.70
N GLY A 196 -0.48 -16.44 -4.77
CA GLY A 196 -0.26 -15.05 -5.13
C GLY A 196 0.63 -14.31 -4.12
N ALA A 197 0.41 -14.50 -2.82
CA ALA A 197 1.21 -13.89 -1.77
C ALA A 197 2.67 -14.32 -1.89
N VAL A 198 2.94 -15.63 -1.98
CA VAL A 198 4.30 -16.17 -2.18
C VAL A 198 4.93 -15.59 -3.45
N GLY A 199 4.22 -15.62 -4.59
CA GLY A 199 4.72 -15.09 -5.85
C GLY A 199 5.12 -13.60 -5.79
N MET A 200 4.34 -12.79 -5.08
CA MET A 200 4.67 -11.38 -4.86
C MET A 200 5.80 -11.19 -3.83
N SER A 201 5.92 -12.10 -2.86
CA SER A 201 6.96 -12.08 -1.81
C SER A 201 8.33 -12.53 -2.28
N LEU A 202 8.44 -13.29 -3.38
CA LEU A 202 9.72 -13.84 -3.87
C LEU A 202 10.81 -12.76 -4.00
N PHE A 203 10.44 -11.56 -4.43
CA PHE A 203 11.35 -10.43 -4.60
C PHE A 203 11.60 -9.65 -3.29
N GLY A 204 11.28 -10.25 -2.14
CA GLY A 204 11.35 -9.67 -0.80
C GLY A 204 10.34 -8.54 -0.52
N GLY A 205 9.49 -8.18 -1.48
CA GLY A 205 8.48 -7.14 -1.32
C GLY A 205 7.34 -7.62 -0.44
N ARG A 206 7.10 -6.95 0.70
CA ARG A 206 5.92 -7.26 1.55
C ARG A 206 4.63 -6.59 1.09
N LYS A 207 4.74 -5.42 0.48
CA LYS A 207 3.61 -4.51 0.23
C LYS A 207 2.52 -5.17 -0.60
N ASP A 208 2.89 -5.79 -1.72
CA ASP A 208 1.89 -6.34 -2.66
C ASP A 208 1.22 -7.61 -2.11
N SER A 209 1.96 -8.44 -1.36
CA SER A 209 1.38 -9.60 -0.65
C SER A 209 0.42 -9.16 0.46
N LEU A 210 0.77 -8.12 1.22
CA LEU A 210 -0.12 -7.53 2.23
C LEU A 210 -1.37 -6.91 1.59
N LEU A 211 -1.20 -6.23 0.45
CA LEU A 211 -2.32 -5.70 -0.33
C LEU A 211 -3.22 -6.82 -0.87
N LEU A 212 -2.64 -7.95 -1.30
CA LEU A 212 -3.40 -9.13 -1.73
C LEU A 212 -4.19 -9.74 -0.57
N GLY A 213 -3.58 -9.84 0.62
CA GLY A 213 -4.27 -10.25 1.85
C GLY A 213 -5.42 -9.32 2.23
N ALA A 214 -5.20 -8.00 2.15
CA ALA A 214 -6.26 -7.02 2.34
C ALA A 214 -7.39 -7.17 1.30
N THR A 215 -7.04 -7.46 0.05
CA THR A 215 -8.01 -7.74 -1.03
C THR A 215 -8.82 -9.00 -0.73
N ALA A 216 -8.19 -10.06 -0.23
CA ALA A 216 -8.86 -11.28 0.18
C ALA A 216 -9.85 -11.02 1.33
N LEU A 217 -9.42 -10.30 2.38
CA LEU A 217 -10.26 -9.95 3.52
C LEU A 217 -11.46 -9.10 3.09
N VAL A 218 -11.25 -8.08 2.26
CA VAL A 218 -12.31 -7.24 1.73
C VAL A 218 -13.26 -8.04 0.84
N ALA A 219 -12.75 -8.88 -0.06
CA ALA A 219 -13.58 -9.72 -0.92
C ALA A 219 -14.42 -10.71 -0.11
N HIS A 220 -13.83 -11.36 0.91
CA HIS A 220 -14.58 -12.20 1.83
C HIS A 220 -15.67 -11.41 2.57
N ALA A 221 -15.33 -10.24 3.12
CA ALA A 221 -16.27 -9.39 3.83
C ALA A 221 -17.43 -8.92 2.94
N TYR A 222 -17.15 -8.67 1.67
CA TYR A 222 -18.10 -8.17 0.70
C TYR A 222 -19.01 -9.26 0.13
N PHE A 223 -18.47 -10.41 -0.29
CA PHE A 223 -19.26 -11.47 -0.94
C PHE A 223 -19.77 -12.55 0.01
N VAL A 224 -19.00 -12.91 1.04
CA VAL A 224 -19.26 -14.11 1.85
C VAL A 224 -20.00 -13.75 3.13
N ARG A 225 -19.40 -12.91 3.97
CA ARG A 225 -19.96 -12.48 5.26
C ARG A 225 -19.25 -11.23 5.77
N PRO A 226 -19.98 -10.18 6.21
CA PRO A 226 -19.35 -8.99 6.79
C PRO A 226 -18.51 -9.34 8.02
N LEU A 227 -17.37 -8.67 8.16
CA LEU A 227 -16.46 -8.83 9.30
C LEU A 227 -16.76 -7.74 10.33
N ARG A 228 -16.97 -8.16 11.59
CA ARG A 228 -17.19 -7.29 12.76
C ARG A 228 -15.90 -7.20 13.57
N TRP A 229 -15.72 -6.13 14.36
CA TRP A 229 -14.53 -5.92 15.19
C TRP A 229 -14.27 -7.06 16.18
N SER A 230 -15.32 -7.77 16.61
CA SER A 230 -15.21 -8.97 17.47
C SER A 230 -14.77 -10.23 16.74
N SER A 231 -14.55 -10.18 15.42
CA SER A 231 -14.14 -11.35 14.65
C SER A 231 -12.71 -11.75 15.02
N PRO A 232 -12.45 -13.04 15.29
CA PRO A 232 -11.09 -13.53 15.55
C PRO A 232 -10.16 -13.39 14.34
N VAL A 233 -10.69 -13.08 13.16
CA VAL A 233 -9.90 -12.85 11.95
C VAL A 233 -8.92 -11.68 12.13
N PHE A 234 -9.28 -10.63 12.87
CA PHE A 234 -8.40 -9.46 13.05
C PHE A 234 -7.14 -9.74 13.87
N PRO A 235 -7.22 -10.32 15.09
CA PRO A 235 -6.00 -10.67 15.82
C PRO A 235 -5.17 -11.73 15.09
N ILE A 236 -5.79 -12.71 14.43
CA ILE A 236 -5.08 -13.72 13.63
C ILE A 236 -4.37 -13.07 12.44
N ALA A 237 -5.06 -12.21 11.68
CA ALA A 237 -4.47 -11.52 10.53
C ALA A 237 -3.36 -10.55 10.98
N PHE A 238 -3.55 -9.84 12.09
CA PHE A 238 -2.52 -8.97 12.66
C PHE A 238 -1.26 -9.77 13.02
N LEU A 239 -1.41 -10.86 13.78
CA LEU A 239 -0.29 -11.74 14.13
C LEU A 239 0.39 -12.29 12.87
N ALA A 240 -0.38 -12.78 11.90
CA ALA A 240 0.17 -13.28 10.64
C ALA A 240 0.96 -12.21 9.88
N VAL A 241 0.47 -10.96 9.85
CA VAL A 241 1.16 -9.83 9.22
C VAL A 241 2.45 -9.47 9.96
N VAL A 242 2.44 -9.44 11.30
CA VAL A 242 3.63 -9.19 12.12
C VAL A 242 4.69 -10.25 11.85
N VAL A 243 4.31 -11.52 11.98
CA VAL A 243 5.19 -12.67 11.74
C VAL A 243 5.77 -12.62 10.32
N TYR A 244 4.91 -12.53 9.30
CA TYR A 244 5.33 -12.45 7.90
C TYR A 244 6.29 -11.28 7.65
N THR A 245 5.99 -10.11 8.21
CA THR A 245 6.78 -8.91 8.01
C THR A 245 8.16 -9.02 8.65
N TYR A 246 8.23 -9.65 9.83
CA TYR A 246 9.48 -9.85 10.54
C TYR A 246 10.35 -10.89 9.84
N PHE A 247 9.81 -12.07 9.51
CA PHE A 247 10.53 -13.11 8.77
C PHE A 247 11.07 -12.59 7.43
N LEU A 248 10.24 -11.89 6.65
CA LEU A 248 10.70 -11.31 5.40
C LEU A 248 11.67 -10.15 5.62
N GLY A 249 11.60 -9.45 6.76
CA GLY A 249 12.56 -8.43 7.15
C GLY A 249 13.94 -9.03 7.44
N ALA A 250 13.98 -10.06 8.29
CA ALA A 250 15.18 -10.79 8.66
C ALA A 250 15.84 -11.45 7.45
N ALA A 251 15.06 -12.12 6.60
CA ALA A 251 15.55 -12.78 5.38
C ALA A 251 16.28 -11.84 4.41
N ARG A 252 16.00 -10.53 4.46
CA ARG A 252 16.61 -9.53 3.56
C ARG A 252 17.98 -9.05 4.01
N GLN A 253 18.37 -9.34 5.24
CA GLN A 253 19.69 -8.94 5.72
C GLN A 253 20.75 -9.80 5.04
N LEU A 254 21.99 -9.32 5.00
CA LEU A 254 23.12 -10.11 4.50
C LEU A 254 23.24 -11.38 5.36
N GLY A 255 23.21 -12.56 4.73
CA GLY A 255 23.16 -13.86 5.42
C GLY A 255 21.84 -14.17 6.13
N GLY A 256 20.83 -13.30 6.02
CA GLY A 256 19.60 -13.39 6.81
C GLY A 256 18.73 -14.61 6.48
N LEU A 257 18.80 -15.13 5.25
CA LEU A 257 18.11 -16.38 4.90
C LEU A 257 18.67 -17.58 5.67
N ASP A 258 20.00 -17.66 5.81
CA ASP A 258 20.65 -18.74 6.54
C ASP A 258 20.29 -18.66 8.03
N SER A 259 20.34 -17.45 8.61
CA SER A 259 19.94 -17.21 10.01
C SER A 259 18.47 -17.59 10.27
N VAL A 260 17.56 -17.19 9.39
CA VAL A 260 16.12 -17.52 9.50
C VAL A 260 15.88 -19.02 9.37
N SER A 261 16.64 -19.71 8.52
CA SER A 261 16.50 -21.15 8.31
C SER A 261 17.06 -21.97 9.46
N ALA A 262 18.15 -21.51 10.07
CA ALA A 262 18.84 -22.21 11.15
C ALA A 262 18.09 -22.10 12.49
N ASP A 263 17.54 -20.92 12.80
CA ASP A 263 16.79 -20.70 14.04
C ASP A 263 15.60 -19.75 13.84
N PRO A 264 14.48 -20.25 13.30
CA PRO A 264 13.28 -19.44 13.10
C PRO A 264 12.62 -19.00 14.42
N ALA A 265 12.90 -19.68 15.54
CA ALA A 265 12.28 -19.39 16.82
C ALA A 265 12.88 -18.14 17.47
N SER A 266 14.21 -17.97 17.45
CA SER A 266 14.85 -16.74 17.93
C SER A 266 14.43 -15.52 17.13
N VAL A 267 14.40 -15.66 15.79
CA VAL A 267 13.88 -14.61 14.90
C VAL A 267 12.46 -14.21 15.32
N LEU A 268 11.56 -15.18 15.56
CA LEU A 268 10.21 -14.86 16.01
C LEU A 268 10.19 -14.12 17.36
N LEU A 269 10.98 -14.56 18.33
CA LEU A 269 11.06 -13.96 19.67
C LEU A 269 11.58 -12.53 19.60
N ASP A 270 12.65 -12.28 18.85
CA ASP A 270 13.21 -10.94 18.63
C ASP A 270 12.17 -9.99 18.01
N GLY A 271 11.36 -10.50 17.08
CA GLY A 271 10.30 -9.73 16.44
C GLY A 271 9.15 -9.37 17.38
N LEU A 272 8.78 -10.27 18.28
CA LEU A 272 7.76 -10.03 19.29
C LEU A 272 8.25 -9.08 20.40
N GLN A 273 9.55 -9.11 20.71
CA GLN A 273 10.16 -8.21 21.68
C GLN A 273 10.34 -6.78 21.13
N ASN A 274 10.51 -6.64 19.80
CA ASN A 274 10.75 -5.36 19.13
C ASN A 274 9.53 -4.84 18.35
N LEU A 275 8.36 -4.75 18.98
CA LEU A 275 7.14 -4.23 18.33
C LEU A 275 7.30 -2.78 17.83
N SER A 276 8.10 -1.94 18.48
CA SER A 276 8.43 -0.59 18.02
C SER A 276 9.09 -0.62 16.63
N ALA A 277 10.00 -1.56 16.39
CA ALA A 277 10.64 -1.76 15.09
C ALA A 277 9.62 -2.24 14.05
N PHE A 278 8.68 -3.12 14.40
CA PHE A 278 7.58 -3.48 13.50
C PHE A 278 6.77 -2.25 13.09
N PHE A 279 6.29 -1.45 14.05
CA PHE A 279 5.51 -0.25 13.76
C PHE A 279 6.30 0.79 12.98
N LYS A 280 7.59 0.97 13.28
CA LYS A 280 8.51 1.79 12.48
C LYS A 280 8.49 1.35 11.03
N THR A 281 8.60 0.05 10.78
CA THR A 281 8.67 -0.45 9.40
C THR A 281 7.36 -0.25 8.66
N VAL A 282 6.20 -0.35 9.32
CA VAL A 282 4.88 -0.17 8.68
C VAL A 282 4.51 1.32 8.53
N SER A 283 5.17 2.18 9.31
CA SER A 283 4.97 3.63 9.31
C SER A 283 5.83 4.36 8.27
N TYR A 284 5.38 5.55 7.90
CA TYR A 284 6.14 6.51 7.08
C TYR A 284 6.51 7.78 7.86
N VAL A 285 6.29 7.79 9.19
CA VAL A 285 6.55 8.96 10.07
C VAL A 285 7.95 9.51 9.87
N ASP A 286 8.99 8.68 9.88
CA ASP A 286 10.38 9.15 9.70
C ASP A 286 10.58 9.91 8.38
N THR A 287 9.93 9.45 7.31
CA THR A 287 9.93 10.16 6.02
C THR A 287 9.25 11.51 6.14
N TYR A 288 8.10 11.59 6.82
CA TYR A 288 7.38 12.84 7.01
C TYR A 288 8.08 13.83 7.94
N LEU A 289 8.71 13.35 9.02
CA LEU A 289 9.50 14.19 9.92
C LEU A 289 10.68 14.82 9.17
N PHE A 290 11.38 14.03 8.34
CA PHE A 290 12.44 14.56 7.49
C PHE A 290 11.91 15.62 6.51
N ILE A 291 10.83 15.35 5.79
CA ILE A 291 10.24 16.30 4.83
C ILE A 291 9.84 17.60 5.52
N VAL A 292 9.16 17.51 6.67
CA VAL A 292 8.74 18.69 7.42
C VAL A 292 9.95 19.51 7.84
N ALA A 293 10.96 18.88 8.43
CA ALA A 293 12.18 19.57 8.87
C ALA A 293 12.94 20.22 7.71
N HIS A 294 13.09 19.51 6.58
CA HIS A 294 13.80 20.02 5.41
C HIS A 294 13.10 21.26 4.81
N PHE A 295 11.80 21.17 4.53
CA PHE A 295 11.03 22.25 3.89
C PHE A 295 10.55 23.34 4.87
N GLN A 296 10.95 23.29 6.14
CA GLN A 296 10.90 24.47 7.02
C GLN A 296 12.03 25.46 6.72
N GLN A 297 13.13 24.98 6.12
CA GLN A 297 14.33 25.79 5.86
C GLN A 297 14.66 25.90 4.37
N ALA A 298 14.23 24.94 3.55
CA ALA A 298 14.42 24.92 2.11
C ALA A 298 13.26 25.54 1.34
N GLU A 299 13.50 25.89 0.07
CA GLU A 299 12.44 26.31 -0.83
C GLU A 299 11.47 25.16 -1.14
N TYR A 300 10.18 25.48 -1.22
CA TYR A 300 9.19 24.54 -1.68
C TYR A 300 9.37 24.20 -3.16
N TRP A 301 8.90 23.02 -3.56
CA TRP A 301 9.02 22.52 -4.92
C TRP A 301 7.98 23.05 -5.89
N TRP A 302 6.93 23.75 -5.43
CA TRP A 302 5.93 24.39 -6.32
C TRP A 302 5.37 23.47 -7.42
N LEU A 303 5.04 22.22 -7.06
CA LEU A 303 4.56 21.16 -7.97
C LEU A 303 5.55 20.68 -9.04
N SER A 304 6.85 20.98 -8.94
CA SER A 304 7.85 20.59 -9.93
C SER A 304 7.92 19.08 -10.17
N VAL A 305 7.64 18.26 -9.14
CA VAL A 305 7.54 16.79 -9.26
C VAL A 305 6.48 16.32 -10.26
N PHE A 306 5.45 17.12 -10.55
CA PHE A 306 4.41 16.77 -11.52
C PHE A 306 4.81 17.12 -12.97
N GLN A 307 5.85 17.93 -13.18
CA GLN A 307 6.33 18.28 -14.52
C GLN A 307 6.84 17.04 -15.28
N SER A 308 7.35 16.02 -14.58
CA SER A 308 7.82 14.76 -15.17
C SER A 308 6.69 13.75 -15.45
N PHE A 309 5.43 14.07 -15.13
CA PHE A 309 4.31 13.14 -15.29
C PHE A 309 4.13 12.67 -16.74
N PRO A 310 4.17 13.51 -17.79
CA PRO A 310 4.08 13.06 -19.17
C PRO A 310 5.21 12.08 -19.55
N ALA A 311 6.44 12.39 -19.14
CA ALA A 311 7.62 11.55 -19.40
C ALA A 311 7.55 10.18 -18.68
N SER A 312 6.70 10.06 -17.64
CA SER A 312 6.58 8.85 -16.84
C SER A 312 6.09 7.63 -17.66
N PHE A 313 5.36 7.85 -18.75
CA PHE A 313 4.88 6.80 -19.65
C PHE A 313 5.90 6.35 -20.71
N VAL A 314 7.00 7.08 -20.87
CA VAL A 314 8.06 6.74 -21.84
C VAL A 314 9.05 5.76 -21.21
N PRO A 315 9.38 4.62 -21.82
CA PRO A 315 10.40 3.70 -21.30
C PRO A 315 11.75 4.40 -21.13
N SER A 316 12.45 4.15 -20.01
CA SER A 316 13.77 4.77 -19.76
C SER A 316 14.83 4.40 -20.80
N LEU A 317 14.64 3.29 -21.53
CA LEU A 317 15.48 2.90 -22.67
C LEU A 317 15.44 3.95 -23.80
N LEU A 318 14.30 4.60 -24.00
CA LEU A 318 14.10 5.61 -25.04
C LEU A 318 14.38 7.04 -24.54
N TYR A 319 14.50 7.23 -23.23
CA TYR A 319 14.78 8.52 -22.62
C TYR A 319 15.80 8.34 -21.48
N PRO A 320 17.10 8.36 -21.79
CA PRO A 320 18.17 8.12 -20.80
C PRO A 320 18.18 9.12 -19.65
N ASP A 321 17.79 10.38 -19.92
CA ASP A 321 17.70 11.47 -18.92
C ASP A 321 16.33 11.55 -18.24
N LYS A 322 15.50 10.51 -18.38
CA LYS A 322 14.16 10.45 -17.78
C LYS A 322 14.24 10.68 -16.27
N PRO A 323 13.50 11.67 -15.73
CA PRO A 323 13.35 11.82 -14.28
C PRO A 323 12.64 10.60 -13.68
N PRO A 324 12.93 10.21 -12.43
CA PRO A 324 12.24 9.12 -11.80
C PRO A 324 10.74 9.42 -11.70
N VAL A 325 9.94 8.38 -11.91
CA VAL A 325 8.49 8.43 -11.70
C VAL A 325 8.17 8.46 -10.20
N ASP A 326 9.03 7.83 -9.39
CA ASP A 326 8.94 7.79 -7.94
C ASP A 326 9.60 9.03 -7.33
N GLU A 327 8.78 9.96 -6.86
CA GLU A 327 9.25 11.18 -6.22
C GLU A 327 10.00 10.92 -4.91
N GLY A 328 9.84 9.75 -4.28
CA GLY A 328 10.58 9.39 -3.07
C GLY A 328 12.08 9.24 -3.28
N VAL A 329 12.52 9.09 -4.53
CA VAL A 329 13.94 9.09 -4.90
C VAL A 329 14.57 10.48 -4.63
N TYR A 330 13.84 11.56 -4.90
CA TYR A 330 14.31 12.91 -4.58
C TYR A 330 14.42 13.12 -3.08
N ILE A 331 13.39 12.70 -2.31
CA ILE A 331 13.41 12.79 -0.84
C ILE A 331 14.56 12.00 -0.24
N ARG A 332 14.81 10.79 -0.75
CA ARG A 332 15.97 10.01 -0.30
C ARG A 332 17.28 10.70 -0.62
N THR A 333 17.40 11.29 -1.81
CA THR A 333 18.61 12.00 -2.23
C THR A 333 18.89 13.22 -1.35
N LEU A 334 17.85 13.98 -0.98
CA LEU A 334 17.96 15.07 -0.01
C LEU A 334 18.41 14.57 1.37
N LEU A 335 17.90 13.43 1.84
CA LEU A 335 18.29 12.86 3.14
C LEU A 335 19.77 12.46 3.18
N GLU A 336 20.35 12.07 2.04
CA GLU A 336 21.77 11.76 1.91
C GLU A 336 22.65 13.02 1.75
N GLY A 337 22.06 14.22 1.89
CA GLY A 337 22.78 15.50 1.89
C GLY A 337 23.00 16.12 0.52
N GLN A 338 22.42 15.56 -0.55
CA GLN A 338 22.51 16.14 -1.89
C GLN A 338 21.38 17.15 -2.10
N PHE A 339 21.74 18.39 -2.45
CA PHE A 339 20.77 19.44 -2.76
C PHE A 339 20.30 19.34 -4.20
N LEU A 340 18.99 19.27 -4.41
CA LEU A 340 18.39 19.27 -5.73
C LEU A 340 16.94 19.75 -5.69
N THR A 341 16.46 20.18 -6.86
CA THR A 341 15.06 20.47 -7.10
C THR A 341 14.58 19.61 -8.28
N PRO A 342 13.45 18.90 -8.17
CA PRO A 342 12.87 18.19 -9.29
C PRO A 342 12.54 19.14 -10.45
N PRO A 343 12.57 18.69 -11.72
CA PRO A 343 12.95 17.36 -12.16
C PRO A 343 14.48 17.20 -12.34
N ALA A 344 15.03 16.07 -11.91
CA ALA A 344 16.41 15.68 -12.18
C ALA A 344 16.48 14.24 -12.74
N PRO A 345 17.45 13.91 -13.62
CA PRO A 345 17.56 12.57 -14.20
C PRO A 345 17.75 11.48 -13.15
N ALA A 346 17.12 10.31 -13.33
CA ALA A 346 17.21 9.22 -12.35
C ALA A 346 18.66 8.74 -12.08
N ARG A 347 19.55 8.86 -13.07
CA ARG A 347 20.95 8.41 -12.97
C ARG A 347 21.83 9.20 -12.00
N VAL A 348 21.42 10.44 -11.66
CA VAL A 348 22.19 11.31 -10.73
C VAL A 348 21.62 11.27 -9.32
N LEU A 349 20.58 10.46 -9.08
CA LEU A 349 19.89 10.39 -7.81
C LEU A 349 20.31 9.15 -7.03
N TYR A 350 20.10 9.19 -5.72
CA TYR A 350 20.35 8.04 -4.87
C TYR A 350 19.42 6.89 -5.26
N PRO A 351 19.92 5.64 -5.46
CA PRO A 351 19.15 4.52 -6.00
C PRO A 351 18.23 3.85 -4.95
N SER A 352 17.50 4.66 -4.17
CA SER A 352 16.51 4.23 -3.20
C SER A 352 15.43 5.30 -3.05
N SER A 353 14.29 4.93 -2.46
CA SER A 353 13.11 5.79 -2.38
C SER A 353 12.56 5.88 -0.97
N LEU A 354 12.19 7.10 -0.57
CA LEU A 354 11.39 7.42 0.61
C LEU A 354 10.08 8.08 0.17
N PRO A 355 9.01 7.31 -0.06
CA PRO A 355 7.78 7.83 -0.65
C PRO A 355 7.12 8.92 0.23
N PRO A 356 6.98 10.16 -0.26
CA PRO A 356 6.40 11.26 0.50
C PRO A 356 4.87 11.20 0.61
N GLU A 357 4.20 10.31 -0.15
CA GLU A 357 2.75 10.15 -0.16
C GLU A 357 1.98 11.49 -0.29
N THR A 358 0.71 11.56 0.15
CA THR A 358 -0.09 12.79 -0.01
C THR A 358 0.39 13.92 0.91
N LEU A 359 0.72 13.59 2.17
CA LEU A 359 1.15 14.59 3.15
C LEU A 359 2.48 15.22 2.73
N GLY A 360 3.50 14.40 2.50
CA GLY A 360 4.83 14.87 2.16
C GLY A 360 4.86 15.61 0.82
N ASN A 361 4.13 15.15 -0.20
CA ASN A 361 4.05 15.90 -1.46
C ASN A 361 3.32 17.24 -1.30
N GLY A 362 2.25 17.29 -0.51
CA GLY A 362 1.57 18.55 -0.21
C GLY A 362 2.48 19.52 0.53
N TYR A 363 3.19 19.03 1.55
CA TYR A 363 4.10 19.85 2.34
C TYR A 363 5.32 20.32 1.53
N ALA A 364 5.94 19.44 0.74
CA ALA A 364 7.05 19.81 -0.14
C ALA A 364 6.63 20.81 -1.22
N ALA A 365 5.36 20.78 -1.67
CA ALA A 365 4.88 21.70 -2.70
C ALA A 365 4.58 23.11 -2.17
N PHE A 366 3.92 23.23 -1.01
CA PHE A 366 3.43 24.52 -0.50
C PHE A 366 3.33 24.59 1.04
N GLY A 367 4.03 23.74 1.79
CA GLY A 367 3.91 23.66 3.25
C GLY A 367 2.51 23.23 3.73
N VAL A 368 2.08 23.79 4.86
CA VAL A 368 0.77 23.47 5.49
C VAL A 368 -0.42 23.70 4.54
N PRO A 369 -0.52 24.83 3.79
CA PRO A 369 -1.57 24.99 2.78
C PRO A 369 -1.58 23.88 1.72
N GLY A 370 -0.40 23.41 1.30
CA GLY A 370 -0.27 22.32 0.34
C GLY A 370 -0.80 20.99 0.86
N VAL A 371 -0.59 20.69 2.15
CA VAL A 371 -1.20 19.50 2.80
C VAL A 371 -2.72 19.54 2.68
N ALA A 372 -3.36 20.66 3.04
CA ALA A 372 -4.81 20.80 2.94
C ALA A 372 -5.31 20.62 1.48
N ALA A 373 -4.65 21.27 0.52
CA ALA A 373 -5.00 21.17 -0.89
C ALA A 373 -4.88 19.73 -1.42
N PHE A 374 -3.79 19.03 -1.10
CA PHE A 374 -3.55 17.66 -1.56
C PHE A 374 -4.53 16.66 -0.94
N PHE A 375 -4.86 16.79 0.34
CA PHE A 375 -5.90 15.95 0.95
C PHE A 375 -7.31 16.27 0.41
N ALA A 376 -7.59 17.53 0.02
CA ALA A 376 -8.83 17.87 -0.67
C ALA A 376 -8.93 17.21 -2.05
N VAL A 377 -7.85 17.26 -2.85
CA VAL A 377 -7.74 16.54 -4.13
C VAL A 377 -7.91 15.03 -3.90
N LYS A 378 -7.25 14.47 -2.89
CA LYS A 378 -7.40 13.06 -2.51
C LYS A 378 -8.85 12.71 -2.22
N ALA A 379 -9.54 13.51 -1.40
CA ALA A 379 -10.95 13.30 -1.06
C ALA A 379 -11.86 13.36 -2.30
N TRP A 380 -11.58 14.29 -3.23
CA TRP A 380 -12.31 14.38 -4.49
C TRP A 380 -12.19 13.08 -5.30
N PHE A 381 -10.97 12.56 -5.47
CA PHE A 381 -10.77 11.29 -6.16
C PHE A 381 -11.44 10.12 -5.43
N PHE A 382 -11.33 10.02 -4.11
CA PHE A 382 -12.03 9.01 -3.30
C PHE A 382 -13.54 9.08 -3.50
N ARG A 383 -14.13 10.27 -3.45
CA ARG A 383 -15.57 10.46 -3.70
C ARG A 383 -15.97 10.01 -5.11
N ARG A 384 -15.11 10.20 -6.12
CA ARG A 384 -15.38 9.76 -7.49
C ARG A 384 -15.21 8.26 -7.66
N ALA A 385 -14.09 7.69 -7.19
CA ALA A 385 -13.80 6.26 -7.28
C ALA A 385 -14.91 5.43 -6.60
N PHE A 386 -15.33 5.80 -5.39
CA PHE A 386 -16.36 5.07 -4.65
C PHE A 386 -17.80 5.34 -5.13
N ARG A 387 -18.02 6.19 -6.15
CA ARG A 387 -19.32 6.23 -6.87
C ARG A 387 -19.44 5.11 -7.90
N ILE A 388 -18.36 4.44 -8.27
CA ILE A 388 -18.38 3.31 -9.20
C ILE A 388 -19.24 2.21 -8.58
N ARG A 389 -20.42 1.96 -9.17
CA ARG A 389 -21.35 0.94 -8.67
C ARG A 389 -20.81 -0.45 -8.96
N LEU A 390 -20.74 -1.27 -7.91
CA LEU A 390 -20.39 -2.69 -8.01
C LEU A 390 -21.56 -3.47 -8.65
N ARG A 391 -21.58 -3.58 -9.99
CA ARG A 391 -22.56 -4.40 -10.76
C ARG A 391 -22.21 -5.89 -10.73
N GLN A 392 -23.10 -6.76 -11.22
CA GLN A 392 -23.07 -8.25 -11.13
C GLN A 392 -21.70 -8.96 -11.35
N TRP A 393 -20.76 -8.38 -12.11
CA TRP A 393 -19.34 -8.79 -12.13
C TRP A 393 -18.47 -7.79 -11.37
N GLN A 394 -18.23 -8.12 -10.10
CA GLN A 394 -17.70 -7.21 -9.09
C GLN A 394 -16.17 -7.31 -8.92
N ALA A 395 -15.48 -8.21 -9.63
CA ALA A 395 -14.05 -8.44 -9.44
C ALA A 395 -13.19 -7.21 -9.75
N LEU A 396 -13.34 -6.67 -10.96
CA LEU A 396 -12.56 -5.51 -11.40
C LEU A 396 -12.83 -4.26 -10.56
N PRO A 397 -14.10 -3.84 -10.37
CA PRO A 397 -14.38 -2.69 -9.52
C PRO A 397 -13.91 -2.89 -8.08
N LEU A 398 -14.00 -4.10 -7.53
CA LEU A 398 -13.53 -4.35 -6.16
C LEU A 398 -12.01 -4.29 -6.05
N VAL A 399 -11.27 -4.94 -6.94
CA VAL A 399 -9.80 -4.86 -6.97
C VAL A 399 -9.35 -3.41 -7.10
N PHE A 400 -9.95 -2.66 -8.03
CA PHE A 400 -9.69 -1.23 -8.20
C PHE A 400 -9.94 -0.46 -6.90
N LEU A 401 -11.10 -0.63 -6.27
CA LEU A 401 -11.45 0.10 -5.04
C LEU A 401 -10.56 -0.26 -3.85
N VAL A 402 -10.15 -1.53 -3.70
CA VAL A 402 -9.21 -1.94 -2.64
C VAL A 402 -7.84 -1.32 -2.87
N CYS A 403 -7.31 -1.43 -4.09
CA CYS A 403 -6.03 -0.81 -4.44
C CYS A 403 -6.08 0.70 -4.24
N PHE A 404 -7.17 1.32 -4.67
CA PHE A 404 -7.38 2.74 -4.53
C PHE A 404 -7.45 3.15 -3.04
N ALA A 405 -8.20 2.43 -2.21
CA ALA A 405 -8.26 2.70 -0.77
C ALA A 405 -6.92 2.54 -0.06
N TYR A 406 -6.15 1.51 -0.41
CA TYR A 406 -4.91 1.17 0.29
C TYR A 406 -3.70 1.98 -0.20
N ASN A 407 -3.61 2.27 -1.50
CA ASN A 407 -2.41 2.82 -2.13
C ASN A 407 -2.56 4.21 -2.73
N PHE A 408 -3.77 4.72 -2.94
CA PHE A 408 -3.92 6.00 -3.61
C PHE A 408 -3.34 7.13 -2.74
N GLN A 409 -2.38 7.84 -3.32
CA GLN A 409 -1.81 9.07 -2.81
C GLN A 409 -1.78 10.06 -3.96
N VAL A 410 -1.83 11.36 -3.66
CA VAL A 410 -1.72 12.39 -4.69
C VAL A 410 -0.24 12.53 -5.04
N SER A 411 0.21 11.71 -5.99
CA SER A 411 1.58 11.72 -6.49
C SER A 411 1.73 11.15 -7.91
N PRO A 412 2.75 11.57 -8.68
CA PRO A 412 3.00 11.07 -10.03
C PRO A 412 3.04 9.54 -10.10
N LEU A 413 3.82 8.90 -9.21
CA LEU A 413 3.93 7.44 -9.16
C LEU A 413 2.58 6.75 -8.98
N ARG A 414 1.75 7.24 -8.05
CA ARG A 414 0.45 6.60 -7.78
C ARG A 414 -0.53 6.82 -8.94
N PHE A 415 -0.48 7.95 -9.64
CA PHE A 415 -1.28 8.16 -10.84
C PHE A 415 -0.89 7.22 -11.98
N VAL A 416 0.41 6.99 -12.19
CA VAL A 416 0.91 6.02 -13.19
C VAL A 416 0.47 4.60 -12.82
N GLN A 417 0.69 4.18 -11.56
CA GLN A 417 0.29 2.86 -11.07
C GLN A 417 -1.23 2.64 -11.18
N LEU A 418 -2.03 3.67 -10.90
CA LEU A 418 -3.49 3.60 -11.02
C LEU A 418 -3.93 3.44 -12.48
N THR A 419 -3.31 4.19 -13.39
CA THR A 419 -3.56 4.09 -14.83
C THR A 419 -3.20 2.70 -15.34
N GLN A 420 -2.03 2.19 -14.98
CA GLN A 420 -1.59 0.83 -15.32
C GLN A 420 -2.59 -0.21 -14.80
N LEU A 421 -2.96 -0.14 -13.52
CA LEU A 421 -3.91 -1.06 -12.91
C LEU A 421 -5.25 -1.06 -13.66
N LEU A 422 -5.77 0.12 -14.01
CA LEU A 422 -7.02 0.27 -14.76
C LEU A 422 -6.94 -0.41 -16.13
N LEU A 423 -5.86 -0.14 -16.89
CA LEU A 423 -5.66 -0.73 -18.22
C LEU A 423 -5.57 -2.25 -18.17
N ILE A 424 -4.78 -2.79 -17.25
CA ILE A 424 -4.61 -4.23 -17.06
C ILE A 424 -5.93 -4.88 -16.66
N CYS A 425 -6.63 -4.27 -15.71
CA CYS A 425 -7.94 -4.74 -15.29
C CYS A 425 -8.93 -4.80 -16.47
N CYS A 426 -8.98 -3.76 -17.31
CA CYS A 426 -9.78 -3.76 -18.53
C CYS A 426 -9.37 -4.89 -19.49
N ALA A 427 -8.08 -5.09 -19.72
CA ALA A 427 -7.55 -6.17 -20.58
C ALA A 427 -7.93 -7.56 -20.05
N CYS A 428 -7.73 -7.81 -18.75
CA CYS A 428 -8.15 -9.07 -18.11
C CYS A 428 -9.67 -9.28 -18.23
N ASN A 429 -10.49 -8.23 -18.08
CA ASN A 429 -11.93 -8.34 -18.22
C ASN A 429 -12.35 -8.69 -19.66
N VAL A 430 -11.68 -8.16 -20.68
CA VAL A 430 -11.89 -8.55 -22.08
C VAL A 430 -11.55 -10.03 -22.26
N LEU A 431 -10.38 -10.46 -21.79
CA LEU A 431 -9.93 -11.85 -21.89
C LEU A 431 -10.93 -12.81 -21.22
N ILE A 432 -11.40 -12.47 -20.01
CA ILE A 432 -12.39 -13.28 -19.30
C ILE A 432 -13.71 -13.40 -20.08
N ARG A 433 -14.16 -12.33 -20.76
CA ARG A 433 -15.37 -12.37 -21.59
C ARG A 433 -15.21 -13.29 -22.79
N LEU A 434 -14.06 -13.27 -23.46
CA LEU A 434 -13.76 -14.16 -24.58
C LEU A 434 -13.83 -15.64 -24.18
N PHE A 435 -13.26 -16.00 -23.03
CA PHE A 435 -13.33 -17.36 -22.50
C PHE A 435 -14.73 -17.80 -22.07
N ARG A 436 -15.65 -16.84 -21.85
CA ARG A 436 -17.05 -17.11 -21.51
C ARG A 436 -17.93 -17.26 -22.73
N SER A 437 -17.70 -16.46 -23.78
CA SER A 437 -18.44 -16.57 -25.02
C SER A 437 -18.13 -17.86 -25.77
N ALA A 438 -16.89 -18.37 -25.68
CA ALA A 438 -16.49 -19.65 -26.29
C ALA A 438 -17.13 -20.90 -25.65
N ARG A 439 -17.95 -20.75 -24.60
CA ARG A 439 -18.63 -21.85 -23.88
C ARG A 439 -20.16 -21.80 -23.97
N ARG A 440 -20.69 -20.82 -24.68
CA ARG A 440 -22.09 -20.78 -25.11
C ARG A 440 -22.14 -21.22 -26.55
#